data_AF-A0A2D6VXF9-F1
#
_entry.id   AF-A0A2D6VXF9-F1
#
_cell.length_a   1.000
_cell.length_b   1.000
_cell.length_c   1.000
_cell.angle_alpha   90.00
_cell.angle_beta   90.00
_cell.angle_gamma   90.00
#
_symmetry.space_group_name_H-M   'P 1'
#
loop_
_entity.id
_entity.type
_entity.pdbx_description
1 polymer ?
#
loop_
_entity_poly.entity_id
_entity_poly.type
_entity_poly.pdbx_seq_one_letter_code
_entity_poly.pdbx_strand_id
1 'polypeptide(L)'
;MLLLIVSLMCLAGSAILSFAAFRLSNGNRRDLRILNAHRIGALSAIQKSRMDLMEVRNRARLLEETVSGGATAVEKVHKAIANTTFGLIDLFSRDDEFRDSARRIKQSHHQKSEQVYKAVRTSNRALHILADTLIIGKAEKRIVSKTKKAP
;
A
#
# COMPACT_ATOMS: atom_id res chain seq x y z
N MET A 1 16.82 -9.85 78.92
CA MET A 1 18.08 -9.84 78.13
C MET A 1 18.01 -10.81 76.94
N LEU A 2 17.79 -12.11 77.13
CA LEU A 2 17.75 -13.10 76.04
C LEU A 2 16.68 -12.81 74.96
N LEU A 3 15.44 -12.50 75.35
CA LEU A 3 14.34 -12.14 74.42
C LEU A 3 14.63 -10.88 73.59
N LEU A 4 15.34 -9.92 74.18
CA LEU A 4 15.73 -8.67 73.53
C LEU A 4 16.79 -8.93 72.44
N ILE A 5 17.75 -9.80 72.74
CA ILE A 5 18.79 -10.22 71.78
C ILE A 5 18.16 -10.99 70.61
N VAL A 6 17.24 -11.92 70.88
CA VAL A 6 16.54 -12.69 69.82
C VAL A 6 15.70 -11.76 68.95
N SER A 7 14.96 -10.82 69.54
CA SER A 7 14.18 -9.82 68.80
C SER A 7 15.08 -8.95 67.91
N LEU A 8 16.24 -8.52 68.41
CA LEU A 8 17.21 -7.73 67.65
C LEU A 8 17.79 -8.53 66.46
N MET A 9 18.09 -9.82 66.66
CA MET A 9 18.55 -10.69 65.57
C MET A 9 17.48 -10.92 64.50
N CYS A 10 16.22 -11.10 64.90
CA CYS A 10 15.11 -11.23 63.96
C CYS A 10 14.88 -9.94 63.16
N LEU A 11 14.99 -8.77 63.79
CA LEU A 11 14.91 -7.46 63.12
C LEU A 11 16.07 -7.24 62.14
N ALA A 12 17.30 -7.59 62.54
CA ALA A 12 18.45 -7.51 61.66
C ALA A 12 18.30 -8.45 60.45
N GLY A 13 17.86 -9.70 60.68
CA GLY A 13 17.61 -10.66 59.61
C GLY A 13 16.52 -10.21 58.63
N SER A 14 15.40 -9.69 59.13
CA SER A 14 14.31 -9.19 58.27
C SER A 14 14.71 -7.93 57.49
N ALA A 15 15.52 -7.04 58.09
CA ALA A 15 16.06 -5.86 57.41
C ALA A 15 16.99 -6.25 56.25
N ILE A 16 17.88 -7.23 56.45
CA ILE A 16 18.80 -7.72 55.41
C ILE A 16 18.01 -8.35 54.26
N LEU A 17 17.02 -9.20 54.56
CA LEU A 17 16.18 -9.83 53.54
C LEU A 17 15.36 -8.80 52.76
N SER A 18 14.80 -7.80 53.44
CA SER A 18 14.04 -6.72 52.80
C SER A 18 14.92 -5.86 51.90
N PHE A 19 16.15 -5.57 52.32
CA PHE A 19 17.12 -4.82 51.51
C PHE A 19 17.56 -5.61 50.27
N ALA A 20 17.82 -6.91 50.42
CA ALA A 20 18.16 -7.80 49.30
C ALA A 20 16.99 -7.90 48.30
N ALA A 21 15.77 -8.09 48.80
CA ALA A 21 14.56 -8.11 47.98
C ALA A 21 14.34 -6.79 47.24
N PHE A 22 14.57 -5.65 47.91
CA PHE A 22 14.48 -4.33 47.29
C PHE A 22 15.51 -4.15 46.16
N ARG A 23 16.77 -4.51 46.41
CA ARG A 23 17.85 -4.48 45.40
C ARG A 23 17.51 -5.33 44.18
N LEU A 24 17.06 -6.57 44.41
CA LEU A 24 16.67 -7.50 43.34
C LEU A 24 15.46 -6.99 42.54
N SER A 25 14.41 -6.52 43.23
CA SER A 25 13.23 -5.96 42.59
C SER A 25 13.58 -4.75 41.71
N ASN A 26 14.49 -3.90 42.16
CA ASN A 26 14.91 -2.73 41.41
C ASN A 26 15.73 -3.11 40.16
N GLY A 27 16.55 -4.17 40.24
CA GLY A 27 17.24 -4.78 39.09
C GLY A 27 16.24 -5.33 38.08
N ASN A 28 15.34 -6.21 38.52
CA ASN A 28 14.33 -6.83 37.66
C ASN A 28 13.44 -5.79 36.96
N ARG A 29 13.08 -4.69 37.64
CA ARG A 29 12.30 -3.60 37.03
C ARG A 29 13.07 -2.91 35.89
N ARG A 30 14.38 -2.76 36.00
CA ARG A 30 15.22 -2.19 34.93
C ARG A 30 15.27 -3.14 33.74
N ASP A 31 15.52 -4.42 34.00
CA ASP A 31 15.61 -5.43 32.94
C ASP A 31 14.28 -5.59 32.20
N LEU A 32 13.15 -5.60 32.92
CA LEU A 32 11.82 -5.63 32.32
C LEU A 32 11.53 -4.39 31.45
N ARG A 33 12.00 -3.21 31.86
CA ARG A 33 11.86 -1.99 31.03
C ARG A 33 12.68 -2.10 29.75
N ILE A 34 13.91 -2.60 29.83
CA ILE A 34 14.77 -2.81 28.66
C ILE A 34 14.13 -3.85 27.73
N LEU A 35 13.67 -4.98 28.27
CA LEU A 35 13.00 -6.01 27.49
C LEU A 35 11.73 -5.48 26.81
N ASN A 36 10.91 -4.71 27.53
CA ASN A 36 9.71 -4.12 26.95
C ASN A 36 10.04 -3.11 25.84
N ALA A 37 11.09 -2.30 26.01
CA ALA A 37 11.56 -1.40 24.96
C ALA A 37 11.98 -2.16 23.69
N HIS A 38 12.73 -3.26 23.84
CA HIS A 38 13.09 -4.13 22.72
C HIS A 38 11.86 -4.76 22.06
N ARG A 39 10.90 -5.24 22.86
CA ARG A 39 9.64 -5.80 22.36
C ARG A 39 8.86 -4.78 21.53
N ILE A 40 8.73 -3.55 22.02
CA ILE A 40 8.04 -2.46 21.31
C ILE A 40 8.79 -2.11 20.02
N GLY A 41 10.13 -2.03 20.07
CA GLY A 41 10.96 -1.78 18.90
C GLY A 41 10.79 -2.85 17.80
N ALA A 42 10.81 -4.13 18.19
CA ALA A 42 10.61 -5.24 17.26
C ALA A 42 9.20 -5.22 16.63
N LEU A 43 8.16 -4.98 17.44
CA LEU A 43 6.78 -4.86 16.95
C LEU A 43 6.62 -3.66 16.01
N SER A 44 7.21 -2.51 16.34
CA SER A 44 7.18 -1.31 15.51
C SER A 44 7.88 -1.54 14.16
N ALA A 45 9.01 -2.26 14.14
CA ALA A 45 9.69 -2.60 12.89
C ALA A 45 8.83 -3.49 11.98
N ILE A 46 8.14 -4.49 12.56
CA ILE A 46 7.21 -5.35 11.82
C ILE A 46 6.03 -4.53 11.29
N GLN A 47 5.42 -3.71 12.15
CA GLN A 47 4.28 -2.87 11.77
C GLN A 47 4.65 -1.88 10.66
N LYS A 48 5.81 -1.22 10.76
CA LYS A 48 6.32 -0.33 9.72
C LYS A 48 6.50 -1.06 8.40
N SER A 49 7.10 -2.25 8.42
CA SER A 49 7.29 -3.03 7.18
C SER A 49 5.97 -3.42 6.49
N ARG A 50 4.93 -3.75 7.28
CA ARG A 50 3.59 -4.03 6.77
C ARG A 50 2.93 -2.78 6.20
N MET A 51 3.07 -1.66 6.90
CA MET A 51 2.56 -0.36 6.45
C MET A 51 3.21 0.07 5.13
N ASP A 52 4.54 0.00 5.02
CA ASP A 52 5.28 0.35 3.80
C ASP A 52 4.80 -0.49 2.60
N LEU A 53 4.54 -1.79 2.81
CA LEU A 53 3.99 -2.67 1.77
C LEU A 53 2.57 -2.30 1.37
N MET A 54 1.70 -1.98 2.34
CA MET A 54 0.35 -1.50 2.07
C MET A 54 0.38 -0.16 1.31
N GLU A 55 1.29 0.74 1.65
CA GLU A 55 1.47 2.02 0.95
C GLU A 55 1.86 1.81 -0.52
N VAL A 56 2.81 0.90 -0.80
CA VAL A 56 3.19 0.56 -2.17
C VAL A 56 2.01 -0.02 -2.95
N ARG A 57 1.26 -0.95 -2.35
CA ARG A 57 0.05 -1.53 -2.98
C ARG A 57 -1.01 -0.48 -3.23
N ASN A 58 -1.24 0.42 -2.27
CA ASN A 58 -2.22 1.50 -2.41
C ASN A 58 -1.84 2.48 -3.52
N ARG A 59 -0.55 2.84 -3.62
CA ARG A 59 -0.04 3.67 -4.72
C ARG A 59 -0.22 2.99 -6.08
N ALA A 60 0.09 1.69 -6.18
CA ALA A 60 -0.09 0.94 -7.42
C ALA A 60 -1.56 0.93 -7.87
N ARG A 61 -2.48 0.71 -6.93
CA ARG A 61 -3.93 0.75 -7.18
C ARG A 61 -4.42 2.14 -7.58
N LEU A 62 -3.99 3.18 -6.86
CA LEU A 62 -4.37 4.56 -7.19
C LEU A 62 -3.90 4.95 -8.60
N LEU A 63 -2.69 4.54 -8.99
CA LEU A 63 -2.17 4.74 -10.35
C LEU A 63 -3.02 4.01 -11.40
N GLU A 64 -3.41 2.76 -11.14
CA GLU A 64 -4.30 2.00 -12.02
C GLU A 64 -5.65 2.70 -12.21
N GLU A 65 -6.32 3.06 -11.12
CA GLU A 65 -7.62 3.72 -11.15
C GLU A 65 -7.53 5.07 -11.89
N THR A 66 -6.44 5.82 -11.69
CA THR A 66 -6.20 7.10 -12.36
C THR A 66 -5.97 6.92 -13.87
N VAL A 67 -5.11 5.99 -14.28
CA VAL A 67 -4.79 5.79 -15.69
C VAL A 67 -5.97 5.17 -16.45
N SER A 68 -6.67 4.20 -15.84
CA SER A 68 -7.88 3.59 -16.40
C SER A 68 -9.03 4.60 -16.51
N GLY A 69 -9.24 5.39 -15.46
CA GLY A 69 -10.21 6.49 -15.44
C GLY A 69 -9.89 7.56 -16.48
N GLY A 70 -8.62 7.97 -16.58
CA GLY A 70 -8.13 8.93 -17.58
C GLY A 70 -8.32 8.44 -19.02
N ALA A 71 -7.96 7.19 -19.31
CA ALA A 71 -8.19 6.59 -20.62
C ALA A 71 -9.68 6.57 -20.99
N THR A 72 -10.55 6.27 -20.03
CA THR A 72 -12.01 6.28 -20.21
C THR A 72 -12.54 7.69 -20.45
N ALA A 73 -12.02 8.69 -19.74
CA ALA A 73 -12.40 10.10 -19.93
C ALA A 73 -12.01 10.58 -21.34
N VAL A 74 -10.78 10.28 -21.77
CA VAL A 74 -10.31 10.60 -23.12
C VAL A 74 -11.14 9.88 -24.19
N GLU A 75 -11.48 8.60 -23.97
CA GLU A 75 -12.37 7.84 -24.88
C GLU A 75 -13.73 8.53 -25.05
N LYS A 76 -14.33 9.01 -23.95
CA LYS A 76 -15.62 9.72 -23.99
C LYS A 76 -15.52 11.06 -24.73
N VAL A 77 -14.48 11.84 -24.45
CA VAL A 77 -14.25 13.13 -25.14
C VAL A 77 -14.03 12.91 -26.63
N HIS A 78 -13.20 11.93 -27.01
CA HIS A 78 -12.96 11.57 -28.41
C HIS A 78 -14.25 11.13 -29.11
N LYS A 79 -15.07 10.28 -28.47
CA LYS A 79 -16.38 9.87 -28.99
C LYS A 79 -17.34 11.05 -29.16
N ALA A 80 -17.36 11.99 -28.22
CA ALA A 80 -18.18 13.19 -28.31
C ALA A 80 -17.78 14.06 -29.52
N ILE A 81 -16.49 14.37 -29.66
CA ILE A 81 -15.95 15.16 -30.77
C ILE A 81 -16.30 14.48 -32.10
N ALA A 82 -15.99 13.18 -32.25
CA ALA A 82 -16.27 12.45 -33.48
C ALA A 82 -17.77 12.45 -33.82
N ASN A 83 -18.63 12.17 -32.84
CA ASN A 83 -20.09 12.17 -33.06
C ASN A 83 -20.61 13.55 -33.47
N THR A 84 -20.12 14.63 -32.85
CA THR A 84 -20.46 16.00 -33.25
C THR A 84 -20.01 16.28 -34.67
N THR A 85 -18.76 15.98 -35.02
CA THR A 85 -18.23 16.21 -36.37
C THR A 85 -19.03 15.48 -37.44
N PHE A 86 -19.26 14.18 -37.28
CA PHE A 86 -20.04 13.42 -38.26
C PHE A 86 -21.53 13.82 -38.26
N GLY A 87 -22.08 14.25 -37.13
CA GLY A 87 -23.44 14.79 -37.04
C GLY A 87 -23.60 16.11 -37.81
N LEU A 88 -22.61 17.01 -37.72
CA LEU A 88 -22.60 18.26 -38.48
C LEU A 88 -22.49 17.99 -39.99
N ILE A 89 -21.66 17.03 -40.41
CA ILE A 89 -21.57 16.62 -41.82
C ILE A 89 -22.93 16.11 -42.33
N ASP A 90 -23.63 15.30 -41.55
CA ASP A 90 -24.95 14.76 -41.94
C ASP A 90 -26.04 15.84 -42.00
N LEU A 91 -25.93 16.91 -41.19
CA LEU A 91 -26.88 18.01 -41.15
C LEU A 91 -26.66 19.06 -42.25
N PHE A 92 -25.40 19.36 -42.58
CA PHE A 92 -25.03 20.47 -43.46
C PHE A 92 -24.58 20.06 -44.86
N SER A 93 -24.29 18.77 -45.11
CA SER A 93 -23.96 18.32 -46.47
C SER A 93 -25.20 18.31 -47.36
N ARG A 94 -25.07 18.93 -48.54
CA ARG A 94 -26.08 18.92 -49.60
C ARG A 94 -25.94 17.74 -50.57
N ASP A 95 -24.80 17.05 -50.53
CA ASP A 95 -24.49 15.91 -51.38
C ASP A 95 -24.74 14.61 -50.61
N ASP A 96 -25.68 13.80 -51.10
CA ASP A 96 -26.06 12.51 -50.51
C ASP A 96 -24.97 11.46 -50.66
N GLU A 97 -24.17 11.49 -51.74
CA GLU A 97 -23.03 10.59 -51.92
C GLU A 97 -21.94 10.90 -50.88
N PHE A 98 -21.71 12.18 -50.61
CA PHE A 98 -20.81 12.63 -49.55
C PHE A 98 -21.31 12.20 -48.16
N ARG A 99 -22.62 12.27 -47.89
CA ARG A 99 -23.21 11.82 -46.60
C ARG A 99 -23.02 10.33 -46.39
N ASP A 100 -23.27 9.52 -47.42
CA ASP A 100 -23.08 8.08 -47.33
C ASP A 100 -21.61 7.69 -47.17
N SER A 101 -20.71 8.40 -47.85
CA SER A 101 -19.26 8.26 -47.63
C SER A 101 -18.87 8.61 -46.19
N ALA A 102 -19.36 9.74 -45.67
CA ALA A 102 -19.10 10.16 -44.29
C ALA A 102 -19.63 9.16 -43.25
N ARG A 103 -20.80 8.54 -43.49
CA ARG A 103 -21.35 7.48 -42.63
C ARG A 103 -20.47 6.22 -42.63
N ARG A 104 -19.95 5.80 -43.79
CA ARG A 104 -18.99 4.69 -43.88
C ARG A 104 -17.69 5.02 -43.14
N ILE A 105 -17.18 6.24 -43.29
CA ILE A 105 -15.99 6.71 -42.58
C ILE A 105 -16.24 6.74 -41.07
N LYS A 106 -17.40 7.19 -40.61
CA LYS A 106 -17.80 7.17 -39.19
C LYS A 106 -17.73 5.76 -38.61
N GLN A 107 -18.28 4.77 -39.32
CA GLN A 107 -18.25 3.37 -38.89
C GLN A 107 -16.81 2.85 -38.81
N SER A 108 -15.99 3.11 -39.82
CA SER A 108 -14.58 2.72 -39.81
C SER A 108 -13.79 3.40 -38.68
N HIS A 109 -14.00 4.71 -38.47
CA HIS A 109 -13.40 5.47 -37.39
C HIS A 109 -13.80 4.93 -36.01
N HIS A 110 -15.08 4.59 -35.83
CA HIS A 110 -15.57 3.98 -34.59
C HIS A 110 -14.86 2.66 -34.31
N GLN A 111 -14.82 1.75 -35.29
CA GLN A 111 -14.16 0.45 -35.16
C GLN A 111 -12.66 0.59 -34.84
N LYS A 112 -11.95 1.48 -35.54
CA LYS A 112 -10.53 1.74 -35.26
C LYS A 112 -10.33 2.35 -33.87
N SER A 113 -11.17 3.31 -33.47
CA SER A 113 -11.11 3.93 -32.15
C SER A 113 -11.31 2.89 -31.05
N GLU A 114 -12.28 1.98 -31.19
CA GLU A 114 -12.50 0.90 -30.22
C GLU A 114 -11.27 -0.02 -30.08
N GLN A 115 -10.63 -0.37 -31.20
CA GLN A 115 -9.40 -1.17 -31.17
C GLN A 115 -8.27 -0.45 -30.42
N VAL A 116 -8.09 0.85 -30.67
CA VAL A 116 -7.08 1.66 -29.98
C VAL A 116 -7.34 1.71 -28.48
N TYR A 117 -8.57 2.03 -28.05
CA TYR A 117 -8.89 2.10 -26.62
C TYR A 117 -8.85 0.72 -25.94
N LYS A 118 -9.16 -0.36 -26.66
CA LYS A 118 -8.97 -1.73 -26.16
C LYS A 118 -7.47 -2.06 -25.97
N ALA A 119 -6.62 -1.63 -26.90
CA ALA A 119 -5.17 -1.78 -26.76
C ALA A 119 -4.64 -0.99 -25.56
N VAL A 120 -5.07 0.27 -25.38
CA VAL A 120 -4.72 1.09 -24.20
C VAL A 120 -5.11 0.40 -22.90
N ARG A 121 -6.35 -0.11 -22.80
CA ARG A 121 -6.81 -0.85 -21.60
C ARG A 121 -5.98 -2.11 -21.34
N THR A 122 -5.66 -2.87 -22.39
CA THR A 122 -4.80 -4.06 -22.27
C THR A 122 -3.40 -3.71 -21.79
N SER A 123 -2.80 -2.66 -22.36
CA SER A 123 -1.48 -2.16 -21.96
C SER A 123 -1.47 -1.69 -20.51
N ASN A 124 -2.48 -0.94 -20.07
CA ASN A 124 -2.62 -0.50 -18.68
C ASN A 124 -2.65 -1.70 -17.72
N ARG A 125 -3.40 -2.76 -18.08
CA ARG A 125 -3.46 -4.01 -17.30
C ARG A 125 -2.12 -4.75 -17.29
N ALA A 126 -1.41 -4.80 -18.41
CA ALA A 126 -0.09 -5.43 -18.49
C ALA A 126 0.94 -4.69 -17.63
N LEU A 127 0.95 -3.34 -17.68
CA LEU A 127 1.80 -2.51 -16.82
C LEU A 127 1.50 -2.74 -15.34
N HIS A 128 0.24 -2.92 -14.97
CA HIS A 128 -0.15 -3.25 -13.61
C HIS A 128 0.40 -4.62 -13.15
N ILE A 129 0.25 -5.67 -13.98
CA ILE A 129 0.80 -7.01 -13.68
C ILE A 129 2.34 -6.94 -13.52
N LEU A 130 3.02 -6.14 -14.34
CA LEU A 130 4.46 -5.91 -14.22
C LEU A 130 4.82 -5.15 -12.92
N ALA A 131 4.02 -4.16 -12.53
CA ALA A 131 4.21 -3.46 -11.27
C ALA A 131 4.05 -4.40 -10.06
N ASP A 132 3.03 -5.26 -10.06
CA ASP A 132 2.82 -6.26 -9.02
C ASP A 132 3.99 -7.25 -8.91
N THR A 133 4.44 -7.77 -10.04
CA THR A 133 5.52 -8.78 -10.05
C THR A 133 6.88 -8.18 -9.68
N LEU A 134 7.23 -7.00 -10.20
CA LEU A 134 8.57 -6.42 -10.02
C LEU A 134 8.70 -5.57 -8.76
N ILE A 135 7.67 -4.79 -8.42
CA ILE A 135 7.75 -3.82 -7.32
C ILE A 135 7.26 -4.47 -6.02
N ILE A 136 6.07 -5.08 -6.02
CA ILE A 136 5.51 -5.72 -4.83
C ILE A 136 6.31 -6.99 -4.48
N GLY A 137 6.65 -7.83 -5.45
CA GLY A 137 7.49 -9.00 -5.22
C GLY A 137 8.88 -8.67 -4.63
N LYS A 138 9.51 -7.57 -5.07
CA LYS A 138 10.80 -7.10 -4.53
C LYS A 138 10.64 -6.50 -3.13
N ALA A 139 9.56 -5.75 -2.88
CA ALA A 139 9.24 -5.22 -1.56
C ALA A 139 8.99 -6.34 -0.54
N GLU A 140 8.21 -7.37 -0.90
CA GLU A 140 7.97 -8.55 -0.08
C GLU A 140 9.27 -9.29 0.26
N LYS A 141 10.11 -9.59 -0.72
CA LYS A 141 11.42 -10.22 -0.50
C LYS A 141 12.33 -9.38 0.42
N ARG A 142 12.26 -8.05 0.32
CA ARG A 142 13.03 -7.13 1.18
C ARG A 142 12.52 -7.13 2.62
N ILE A 143 11.21 -7.27 2.82
CA ILE A 143 10.60 -7.38 4.15
C ILE A 143 10.99 -8.71 4.78
N VAL A 144 10.83 -9.82 4.05
CA VAL A 144 11.17 -11.18 4.51
C VAL A 144 12.66 -11.31 4.86
N SER A 145 13.55 -10.69 4.08
CA SER A 145 14.99 -10.71 4.37
C SER A 145 15.38 -9.84 5.57
N LYS A 146 14.64 -8.75 5.84
CA LYS A 146 14.83 -7.94 7.06
C LYS A 146 14.35 -8.67 8.32
N THR A 147 13.22 -9.37 8.27
CA THR A 147 12.76 -10.19 9.41
C THR A 147 13.70 -11.35 9.71
N LYS A 148 14.38 -11.91 8.70
CA LYS A 148 15.40 -12.97 8.91
C LYS A 148 16.72 -12.49 9.52
N LYS A 149 16.99 -11.17 9.49
CA LYS A 149 18.22 -10.55 10.02
C LYS A 149 18.01 -9.83 11.37
N ALA A 150 16.78 -9.83 11.90
CA ALA A 150 16.54 -9.33 13.25
C ALA A 150 17.11 -10.35 14.26
N PRO A 151 18.02 -9.94 15.18
CA PRO A 151 18.54 -10.80 16.23
C PRO A 151 17.47 -11.22 17.24
#